data_AF-A0A221MCJ5-F1
#
_entry.id   AF-A0A221MCJ5-F1
#
_cell.length_a   1.000
_cell.length_b   1.000
_cell.length_c   1.000
_cell.angle_alpha   90.00
_cell.angle_beta   90.00
_cell.angle_gamma   90.00
#
_symmetry.space_group_name_H-M   'P 1'
#
loop_
_entity.id
_entity.type
_entity.pdbx_description
1 polymer ?
#
loop_
_entity_poly.entity_id
_entity_poly.type
_entity_poly.pdbx_seq_one_letter_code
_entity_poly.pdbx_strand_id
1 'polypeptide(L)'
;MKKIRVLIAKPGLDGHDRGALVIAQALRDHGMEVIYTGLRQTPVQIAQAAVQEDVDVIGLSSLSGAHRSLFPKVIDELKKRNASDIPVVGGGVIPSEDIPFLLEKGINQIFTSGSSTDVLANYIKQLIDPNSSTINKPTKIAHIGIAVNSIDQAIPFYSNTLGLDLEGVETIESEQVKVAFLKIGETRFELLEALSASSVIQTFIDKKGEGIHHIALEVDNINARLQQYKSDGIKLIHEQAKTGAHNSEIAFIHPKAANGVLFELCQPAEGSEE
;
A
#
# COMPACT_ATOMS: atom_id res chain seq x y z
N MET A 1 -26.44 1.33 2.81
CA MET A 1 -25.36 2.34 2.98
C MET A 1 -25.63 3.50 2.05
N LYS A 2 -25.38 4.75 2.50
CA LYS A 2 -25.34 5.94 1.62
C LYS A 2 -24.19 5.70 0.62
N LYS A 3 -24.41 5.96 -0.67
CA LYS A 3 -23.32 5.88 -1.66
C LYS A 3 -22.38 7.06 -1.45
N ILE A 4 -21.07 6.82 -1.55
CA ILE A 4 -20.07 7.89 -1.51
C ILE A 4 -20.28 8.78 -2.74
N ARG A 5 -20.47 10.07 -2.52
CA ARG A 5 -20.64 11.12 -3.53
C ARG A 5 -19.31 11.80 -3.80
N VAL A 6 -18.80 11.70 -5.02
CA VAL A 6 -17.51 12.24 -5.43
C VAL A 6 -17.71 13.35 -6.46
N LEU A 7 -17.18 14.55 -6.18
CA LEU A 7 -17.10 15.63 -7.16
C LEU A 7 -15.77 15.58 -7.89
N ILE A 8 -15.78 15.33 -9.20
CA ILE A 8 -14.59 15.40 -10.05
C ILE A 8 -14.57 16.74 -10.77
N ALA A 9 -13.50 17.51 -10.56
CA ALA A 9 -13.37 18.85 -11.12
C ALA A 9 -12.00 19.12 -11.76
N LYS A 10 -12.01 20.05 -12.72
CA LYS A 10 -10.82 20.58 -13.38
C LYS A 10 -10.75 22.09 -13.19
N PRO A 11 -9.87 22.57 -12.29
CA PRO A 11 -9.79 23.99 -12.02
C PRO A 11 -9.05 24.75 -13.15
N GLY A 12 -9.46 26.00 -13.37
CA GLY A 12 -8.74 26.96 -14.22
C GLY A 12 -9.14 26.88 -15.70
N LEU A 13 -8.17 26.88 -16.61
CA LEU A 13 -8.41 26.85 -18.07
C LEU A 13 -8.06 25.50 -18.70
N ASP A 14 -7.75 24.50 -17.89
CA ASP A 14 -7.34 23.18 -18.37
C ASP A 14 -8.49 22.49 -19.13
N GLY A 15 -8.27 22.26 -20.43
CA GLY A 15 -9.24 21.63 -21.34
C GLY A 15 -9.10 20.12 -21.46
N HIS A 16 -8.17 19.48 -20.75
CA HIS A 16 -7.90 18.05 -20.92
C HIS A 16 -8.72 17.20 -19.94
N ASP A 17 -9.86 16.69 -20.38
CA ASP A 17 -10.80 15.95 -19.54
C ASP A 17 -10.63 14.43 -19.56
N ARG A 18 -9.98 13.85 -20.58
CA ARG A 18 -9.92 12.38 -20.74
C ARG A 18 -9.54 11.63 -19.46
N GLY A 19 -8.51 12.08 -18.74
CA GLY A 19 -8.13 11.47 -17.47
C GLY A 19 -9.22 11.58 -16.41
N ALA A 20 -9.83 12.76 -16.25
CA ALA A 20 -10.93 12.98 -15.31
C ALA A 20 -12.17 12.14 -15.64
N LEU A 21 -12.48 11.94 -16.93
CA LEU A 21 -13.59 11.09 -17.38
C LEU A 21 -13.34 9.60 -17.10
N VAL A 22 -12.10 9.13 -17.30
CA VAL A 22 -11.71 7.75 -16.95
C VAL A 22 -11.83 7.52 -15.45
N ILE A 23 -11.33 8.44 -14.62
CA ILE A 23 -11.49 8.37 -13.17
C ILE A 23 -12.97 8.38 -12.79
N ALA A 24 -13.76 9.28 -13.38
CA ALA A 24 -15.19 9.37 -13.10
C ALA A 24 -15.93 8.08 -13.43
N GLN A 25 -15.58 7.40 -14.53
CA GLN A 25 -16.15 6.10 -14.87
C GLN A 25 -15.71 5.02 -13.86
N ALA A 26 -14.42 4.92 -13.57
CA ALA A 26 -13.90 3.91 -12.66
C ALA A 26 -14.52 4.02 -11.25
N LEU A 27 -14.67 5.24 -10.72
CA LEU A 27 -15.32 5.44 -9.42
C LEU A 27 -16.80 5.02 -9.43
N ARG A 28 -17.52 5.19 -10.55
CA ARG A 28 -18.89 4.65 -10.72
C ARG A 28 -18.89 3.13 -10.74
N ASP A 29 -17.91 2.52 -11.40
CA ASP A 29 -17.75 1.06 -11.44
C ASP A 29 -17.48 0.50 -10.02
N HIS A 30 -16.84 1.28 -9.15
CA HIS A 30 -16.68 0.98 -7.71
C HIS A 30 -17.89 1.33 -6.83
N GLY A 31 -19.04 1.69 -7.43
CA GLY A 31 -20.31 1.90 -6.74
C GLY A 31 -20.55 3.31 -6.19
N MET A 32 -19.66 4.27 -6.50
CA MET A 32 -19.78 5.66 -6.06
C MET A 32 -20.72 6.46 -6.97
N GLU A 33 -21.32 7.51 -6.43
CA GLU A 33 -22.05 8.51 -7.19
C GLU A 33 -21.08 9.62 -7.61
N VAL A 34 -20.92 9.88 -8.90
CA VAL A 34 -19.89 10.80 -9.40
C VAL A 34 -20.50 11.99 -10.11
N ILE A 35 -20.25 13.18 -9.57
CA ILE A 35 -20.61 14.49 -10.13
C ILE A 35 -19.38 15.03 -10.87
N TYR A 36 -19.47 15.15 -12.20
CA TYR A 36 -18.41 15.77 -13.01
C TYR A 36 -18.76 17.22 -13.34
N THR A 37 -17.95 18.18 -12.89
CA THR A 37 -18.26 19.61 -13.06
C THR A 37 -18.02 20.14 -14.48
N GLY A 38 -17.49 19.32 -15.38
CA GLY A 38 -17.01 19.77 -16.68
C GLY A 38 -15.70 20.54 -16.60
N LEU A 39 -15.35 21.16 -17.72
CA LEU A 39 -14.10 21.90 -17.90
C LEU A 39 -14.19 23.32 -17.34
N ARG A 40 -13.01 23.91 -17.14
CA ARG A 40 -12.79 25.34 -16.91
C ARG A 40 -13.51 25.95 -15.70
N GLN A 41 -13.55 25.21 -14.59
CA GLN A 41 -14.22 25.69 -13.38
C GLN A 41 -13.27 26.53 -12.52
N THR A 42 -13.76 27.62 -11.96
CA THR A 42 -13.00 28.40 -10.97
C THR A 42 -13.00 27.69 -9.62
N PRO A 43 -12.01 27.93 -8.73
CA PRO A 43 -12.04 27.38 -7.38
C PRO A 43 -13.33 27.68 -6.61
N VAL A 44 -13.89 28.88 -6.81
CA VAL A 44 -15.16 29.32 -6.21
C VAL A 44 -16.33 28.45 -6.67
N GLN A 45 -16.42 28.18 -7.97
CA GLN A 45 -17.47 27.33 -8.56
C GLN A 45 -17.35 25.89 -8.07
N ILE A 46 -16.13 25.36 -7.99
CA ILE A 46 -15.88 24.00 -7.52
C ILE A 46 -16.32 23.84 -6.07
N ALA A 47 -15.89 24.75 -5.18
CA ALA A 47 -16.27 24.70 -3.77
C ALA A 47 -17.78 24.89 -3.59
N GLN A 48 -18.40 25.77 -4.39
CA GLN A 48 -19.85 25.96 -4.36
C GLN A 48 -20.60 24.70 -4.80
N ALA A 49 -20.19 24.06 -5.90
CA ALA A 49 -20.81 22.84 -6.39
C ALA A 49 -20.66 21.71 -5.37
N ALA A 50 -19.50 21.58 -4.73
CA ALA A 50 -19.27 20.55 -3.71
C ALA A 50 -20.25 20.67 -2.53
N VAL A 51 -20.47 21.89 -2.04
CA VAL A 51 -21.41 22.15 -0.94
C VAL A 51 -22.87 21.95 -1.40
N GLN A 52 -23.22 22.44 -2.59
CA GLN A 52 -24.59 22.31 -3.11
C GLN A 52 -24.99 20.86 -3.37
N GLU A 53 -24.04 20.05 -3.83
CA GLU A 53 -24.24 18.64 -4.14
C GLU A 53 -24.05 17.72 -2.93
N ASP A 54 -23.78 18.24 -1.73
CA ASP A 54 -23.53 17.43 -0.51
C ASP A 54 -22.55 16.28 -0.77
N VAL A 55 -21.38 16.61 -1.31
CA VAL A 55 -20.39 15.58 -1.70
C VAL A 55 -19.54 15.16 -0.52
N ASP A 56 -19.20 13.87 -0.49
CA ASP A 56 -18.35 13.31 0.56
C ASP A 56 -16.86 13.57 0.26
N VAL A 57 -16.46 13.73 -1.01
CA VAL A 57 -15.06 14.01 -1.39
C VAL A 57 -14.96 14.76 -2.72
N ILE A 58 -13.91 15.56 -2.89
CA ILE A 58 -13.57 16.25 -4.14
C ILE A 58 -12.29 15.64 -4.75
N GLY A 59 -12.34 15.28 -6.02
CA GLY A 59 -11.18 14.94 -6.84
C GLY A 59 -10.82 16.04 -7.83
N LEU A 60 -9.65 16.66 -7.66
CA LEU A 60 -9.13 17.69 -8.55
C LEU A 60 -8.15 17.11 -9.58
N SER A 61 -8.30 17.47 -10.85
CA SER A 61 -7.39 17.04 -11.91
C SER A 61 -6.70 18.21 -12.60
N SER A 62 -5.38 18.16 -12.75
CA SER A 62 -4.56 19.16 -13.43
C SER A 62 -3.59 18.55 -14.44
N LEU A 63 -3.62 19.03 -15.68
CA LEU A 63 -2.62 18.77 -16.71
C LEU A 63 -1.85 20.05 -17.11
N SER A 64 -2.34 21.23 -16.72
CA SER A 64 -1.79 22.53 -17.12
C SER A 64 -0.63 23.03 -16.25
N GLY A 65 -0.22 22.27 -15.23
CA GLY A 65 0.78 22.69 -14.24
C GLY A 65 0.28 23.73 -13.23
N ALA A 66 -1.01 24.06 -13.24
CA ALA A 66 -1.58 25.09 -12.37
C ALA A 66 -1.95 24.57 -10.96
N HIS A 67 -1.67 23.30 -10.63
CA HIS A 67 -2.04 22.64 -9.37
C HIS A 67 -1.54 23.39 -8.14
N ARG A 68 -0.29 23.88 -8.14
CA ARG A 68 0.27 24.65 -7.01
C ARG A 68 -0.51 25.92 -6.69
N SER A 69 -1.15 26.53 -7.69
CA SER A 69 -1.95 27.75 -7.50
C SER A 69 -3.41 27.44 -7.23
N LEU A 70 -3.99 26.50 -7.97
CA LEU A 70 -5.44 26.31 -8.02
C LEU A 70 -5.96 25.33 -6.97
N PHE A 71 -5.21 24.28 -6.64
CA PHE A 71 -5.67 23.31 -5.63
C PHE A 71 -5.77 23.95 -4.24
N PRO A 72 -4.77 24.72 -3.74
CA PRO A 72 -4.89 25.42 -2.46
C PRO A 72 -6.05 26.42 -2.44
N LYS A 73 -6.34 27.09 -3.56
CA LYS A 73 -7.47 28.00 -3.66
C LYS A 73 -8.81 27.30 -3.49
N VAL A 74 -8.96 26.05 -3.96
CA VAL A 74 -10.18 25.26 -3.70
C VAL A 74 -10.33 25.00 -2.21
N ILE A 75 -9.25 24.61 -1.53
CA ILE A 75 -9.23 24.44 -0.06
C ILE A 75 -9.63 25.73 0.66
N ASP A 76 -9.07 26.88 0.25
CA ASP A 76 -9.41 28.16 0.86
C ASP A 76 -10.88 28.55 0.63
N GLU A 77 -11.45 28.27 -0.54
CA GLU A 77 -12.86 28.51 -0.82
C GLU A 77 -13.80 27.58 -0.02
N LEU A 78 -13.41 26.32 0.21
CA LEU A 78 -14.13 25.42 1.11
C LEU A 78 -14.12 25.93 2.55
N LYS A 79 -12.96 26.41 3.04
CA LYS A 79 -12.83 27.02 4.37
C LYS A 79 -13.77 28.22 4.55
N LYS A 80 -13.81 29.12 3.56
CA LYS A 80 -14.72 30.28 3.56
C LYS A 80 -16.20 29.90 3.62
N ARG A 81 -16.54 28.65 3.28
CA ARG A 81 -17.91 28.11 3.26
C ARG A 81 -18.23 27.21 4.45
N ASN A 82 -17.32 27.11 5.43
CA ASN A 82 -17.42 26.16 6.54
C ASN A 82 -17.53 24.70 6.08
N ALA A 83 -16.91 24.36 4.96
CA ALA A 83 -16.94 23.02 4.35
C ALA A 83 -15.53 22.39 4.33
N SER A 84 -14.74 22.64 5.37
CA SER A 84 -13.36 22.13 5.47
C SER A 84 -13.29 20.64 5.80
N ASP A 85 -14.43 20.06 6.17
CA ASP A 85 -14.65 18.65 6.43
C ASP A 85 -14.73 17.81 5.16
N ILE A 86 -14.98 18.42 3.99
CA ILE A 86 -14.96 17.73 2.70
C ILE A 86 -13.48 17.49 2.28
N PRO A 87 -12.97 16.25 2.32
CA PRO A 87 -11.62 15.96 1.88
C PRO A 87 -11.42 16.22 0.38
N VAL A 88 -10.18 16.53 0.00
CA VAL A 88 -9.79 16.80 -1.37
C VAL A 88 -8.62 15.92 -1.76
N VAL A 89 -8.78 15.12 -2.81
CA VAL A 89 -7.68 14.40 -3.47
C VAL A 89 -7.31 15.11 -4.77
N GLY A 90 -6.04 15.03 -5.16
CA GLY A 90 -5.51 15.63 -6.36
C GLY A 90 -4.97 14.60 -7.35
N GLY A 91 -4.91 14.95 -8.62
CA GLY A 91 -4.26 14.10 -9.61
C GLY A 91 -3.98 14.78 -10.95
N GLY A 92 -3.41 14.02 -11.87
CA GLY A 92 -2.94 14.47 -13.18
C GLY A 92 -1.41 14.45 -13.29
N VAL A 93 -0.85 15.33 -14.13
CA VAL A 93 0.61 15.43 -14.29
C VAL A 93 1.13 16.42 -13.26
N ILE A 94 1.47 15.89 -12.09
CA ILE A 94 1.97 16.65 -10.94
C ILE A 94 3.40 16.19 -10.66
N PRO A 95 4.40 17.10 -10.72
CA PRO A 95 5.78 16.80 -10.36
C PRO A 95 5.90 16.30 -8.91
N SER A 96 6.77 15.33 -8.67
CA SER A 96 6.98 14.75 -7.33
C SER A 96 7.42 15.77 -6.28
N GLU A 97 8.19 16.78 -6.68
CA GLU A 97 8.62 17.91 -5.83
C GLU A 97 7.47 18.82 -5.35
N ASP A 98 6.33 18.79 -6.05
CA ASP A 98 5.15 19.59 -5.69
C ASP A 98 4.21 18.89 -4.71
N ILE A 99 4.32 17.56 -4.60
CA ILE A 99 3.43 16.76 -3.74
C ILE A 99 3.52 17.20 -2.26
N PRO A 100 4.71 17.36 -1.63
CA PRO A 100 4.78 17.80 -0.24
C PRO A 100 4.08 19.14 0.01
N PHE A 101 4.23 20.08 -0.91
CA PHE A 101 3.55 21.38 -0.83
C PHE A 101 2.03 21.24 -0.91
N LEU A 102 1.50 20.42 -1.82
CA LEU A 102 0.05 20.22 -1.95
C LEU A 102 -0.55 19.54 -0.70
N LEU A 103 0.15 18.56 -0.13
CA LEU A 103 -0.26 17.90 1.11
C LEU A 103 -0.30 18.90 2.28
N GLU A 104 0.73 19.74 2.42
CA GLU A 104 0.78 20.81 3.42
C GLU A 104 -0.39 21.81 3.28
N LYS A 105 -0.85 22.07 2.05
CA LYS A 105 -2.00 22.95 1.79
C LYS A 105 -3.36 22.30 2.01
N GLY A 106 -3.42 21.04 2.45
CA GLY A 106 -4.66 20.37 2.84
C GLY A 106 -5.24 19.44 1.78
N ILE A 107 -4.48 19.09 0.74
CA ILE A 107 -4.85 17.99 -0.14
C ILE A 107 -4.52 16.67 0.56
N ASN A 108 -5.47 15.73 0.64
CA ASN A 108 -5.32 14.49 1.38
C ASN A 108 -4.34 13.50 0.72
N GLN A 109 -4.38 13.42 -0.62
CA GLN A 109 -3.51 12.53 -1.38
C GLN A 109 -3.38 12.98 -2.84
N ILE A 110 -2.23 12.69 -3.47
CA ILE A 110 -1.97 12.95 -4.89
C ILE A 110 -1.82 11.64 -5.67
N PHE A 111 -2.63 11.49 -6.73
CA PHE A 111 -2.59 10.36 -7.67
C PHE A 111 -2.07 10.84 -9.03
N THR A 112 -0.82 10.51 -9.33
CA THR A 112 -0.14 10.95 -10.55
C THR A 112 -0.52 10.09 -11.75
N SER A 113 -0.06 10.50 -12.94
CA SER A 113 -0.20 9.71 -14.16
C SER A 113 0.35 8.29 -13.98
N GLY A 114 -0.51 7.29 -14.19
CA GLY A 114 -0.17 5.87 -14.03
C GLY A 114 -0.64 5.25 -12.71
N SER A 115 -1.18 6.04 -11.78
CA SER A 115 -1.85 5.49 -10.59
C SER A 115 -3.03 4.58 -10.98
N SER A 116 -3.19 3.47 -10.27
CA SER A 116 -4.32 2.56 -10.42
C SER A 116 -5.62 3.24 -10.00
N THR A 117 -6.68 3.02 -10.79
CA THR A 117 -8.04 3.48 -10.49
C THR A 117 -8.62 2.79 -9.26
N ASP A 118 -8.28 1.52 -9.04
CA ASP A 118 -8.70 0.74 -7.89
C ASP A 118 -8.08 1.29 -6.60
N VAL A 119 -6.79 1.64 -6.63
CA VAL A 119 -6.09 2.26 -5.49
C VAL A 119 -6.75 3.59 -5.11
N LEU A 120 -7.11 4.42 -6.10
CA LEU A 120 -7.84 5.66 -5.85
C LEU A 120 -9.23 5.40 -5.24
N ALA A 121 -9.99 4.46 -5.79
CA ALA A 121 -11.33 4.15 -5.30
C ALA A 121 -11.30 3.59 -3.87
N ASN A 122 -10.36 2.70 -3.58
CA ASN A 122 -10.18 2.12 -2.25
C ASN A 122 -9.70 3.17 -1.24
N TYR A 123 -8.79 4.07 -1.65
CA TYR A 123 -8.38 5.19 -0.81
C TYR A 123 -9.56 6.10 -0.47
N ILE A 124 -10.42 6.45 -1.44
CA ILE A 124 -11.62 7.26 -1.18
C ILE A 124 -12.56 6.54 -0.20
N LYS A 125 -12.78 5.23 -0.37
CA LYS A 125 -13.60 4.46 0.59
C LYS A 125 -13.04 4.53 2.00
N GLN A 126 -11.74 4.33 2.16
CA GLN A 126 -11.06 4.41 3.46
C GLN A 126 -11.11 5.82 4.06
N LEU A 127 -11.01 6.85 3.22
CA LEU A 127 -11.03 8.25 3.65
C LEU A 127 -12.40 8.65 4.22
N ILE A 128 -13.50 8.12 3.66
CA ILE A 128 -14.87 8.46 4.06
C ILE A 128 -15.42 7.51 5.13
N ASP A 129 -15.09 6.23 5.04
CA ASP A 129 -15.49 5.22 6.03
C ASP A 129 -14.27 4.43 6.49
N PRO A 130 -13.54 4.93 7.50
CA PRO A 130 -12.39 4.24 8.09
C PRO A 130 -12.74 2.91 8.77
N ASN A 131 -14.02 2.52 8.87
CA ASN A 131 -14.45 1.24 9.44
C ASN A 131 -14.98 0.27 8.35
N SER A 132 -15.11 0.71 7.10
CA SER A 132 -15.46 -0.14 5.96
C SER A 132 -14.29 -1.06 5.61
N SER A 133 -14.28 -2.28 6.18
CA SER A 133 -13.33 -3.38 5.87
C SER A 133 -11.93 -2.87 5.48
N THR A 134 -11.29 -2.18 6.41
CA THR A 134 -10.05 -1.46 6.15
C THR A 134 -8.88 -2.40 6.03
N ILE A 135 -8.16 -2.26 4.93
CA ILE A 135 -6.81 -2.78 4.81
C ILE A 135 -5.89 -1.65 5.29
N ASN A 136 -5.32 -1.79 6.50
CA ASN A 136 -4.39 -0.77 7.01
C ASN A 136 -3.08 -0.78 6.22
N LYS A 137 -2.12 0.12 6.47
CA LYS A 137 -0.76 -0.10 5.93
C LYS A 137 -0.06 -1.20 6.75
N PRO A 138 0.95 -1.91 6.21
CA PRO A 138 1.78 -2.80 7.04
C PRO A 138 2.35 -2.04 8.25
N THR A 139 2.42 -2.71 9.41
CA THR A 139 2.74 -2.08 10.69
C THR A 139 4.25 -1.98 10.92
N LYS A 140 4.99 -3.05 10.61
CA LYS A 140 6.44 -3.16 10.79
C LYS A 140 7.06 -4.19 9.84
N ILE A 141 8.40 -4.28 9.86
CA ILE A 141 9.12 -5.44 9.32
C ILE A 141 8.99 -6.56 10.34
N ALA A 142 8.28 -7.64 10.00
CA ALA A 142 8.14 -8.81 10.85
C ALA A 142 9.49 -9.50 11.03
N HIS A 143 10.13 -9.83 9.91
CA HIS A 143 11.44 -10.47 9.87
C HIS A 143 12.16 -10.26 8.53
N ILE A 144 13.45 -10.55 8.53
CA ILE A 144 14.30 -10.64 7.34
C ILE A 144 14.83 -12.07 7.24
N GLY A 145 14.41 -12.79 6.20
CA GLY A 145 14.86 -14.15 5.94
C GLY A 145 16.21 -14.16 5.22
N ILE A 146 17.17 -14.92 5.74
CA ILE A 146 18.54 -15.05 5.23
C ILE A 146 18.82 -16.52 4.94
N ALA A 147 19.03 -16.86 3.66
CA ALA A 147 19.39 -18.21 3.25
C ALA A 147 20.85 -18.50 3.62
N VAL A 148 21.07 -19.60 4.33
CA VAL A 148 22.40 -20.07 4.76
C VAL A 148 22.55 -21.57 4.45
N ASN A 149 23.79 -22.00 4.21
CA ASN A 149 24.11 -23.41 4.01
C ASN A 149 24.02 -24.21 5.31
N SER A 150 24.34 -23.58 6.45
CA SER A 150 24.27 -24.20 7.77
C SER A 150 23.96 -23.16 8.84
N ILE A 151 22.81 -23.32 9.49
CA ILE A 151 22.40 -22.54 10.65
C ILE A 151 23.41 -22.71 11.79
N ASP A 152 23.87 -23.94 12.05
CA ASP A 152 24.80 -24.21 13.15
C ASP A 152 26.14 -23.47 12.96
N GLN A 153 26.57 -23.25 11.72
CA GLN A 153 27.77 -22.45 11.41
C GLN A 153 27.50 -20.94 11.39
N ALA A 154 26.29 -20.52 11.01
CA ALA A 154 25.91 -19.12 10.92
C ALA A 154 25.56 -18.50 12.29
N ILE A 155 24.87 -19.24 13.17
CA ILE A 155 24.43 -18.77 14.50
C ILE A 155 25.55 -18.08 15.29
N PRO A 156 26.78 -18.63 15.42
CA PRO A 156 27.84 -18.01 16.20
C PRO A 156 28.20 -16.58 15.74
N PHE A 157 28.07 -16.28 14.45
CA PHE A 157 28.27 -14.91 13.98
C PHE A 157 27.17 -13.98 14.48
N TYR A 158 25.89 -14.34 14.29
CA TYR A 158 24.77 -13.49 14.71
C TYR A 158 24.66 -13.37 16.23
N SER A 159 24.87 -14.45 16.96
CA SER A 159 24.77 -14.47 18.43
C SER A 159 26.03 -13.90 19.10
N ASN A 160 27.20 -14.49 18.87
CA ASN A 160 28.40 -14.13 19.61
C ASN A 160 29.11 -12.89 19.07
N THR A 161 29.03 -12.65 17.75
CA THR A 161 29.74 -11.51 17.12
C THR A 161 28.85 -10.27 17.07
N LEU A 162 27.60 -10.42 16.60
CA LEU A 162 26.65 -9.30 16.54
C LEU A 162 25.88 -9.08 17.85
N GLY A 163 25.87 -10.06 18.77
CA GLY A 163 25.23 -9.93 20.07
C GLY A 163 23.71 -10.11 20.06
N LEU A 164 23.16 -10.83 19.07
CA LEU A 164 21.70 -11.03 18.95
C LEU A 164 21.23 -12.25 19.76
N ASP A 165 20.03 -12.16 20.31
CA ASP A 165 19.42 -13.23 21.09
C ASP A 165 18.82 -14.30 20.18
N LEU A 166 19.29 -15.53 20.29
CA LEU A 166 18.68 -16.71 19.66
C LEU A 166 17.44 -17.12 20.46
N GLU A 167 16.26 -16.90 19.89
CA GLU A 167 14.98 -17.26 20.54
C GLU A 167 14.67 -18.75 20.37
N GLY A 168 15.13 -19.38 19.29
CA GLY A 168 14.93 -20.80 19.06
C GLY A 168 15.25 -21.25 17.64
N VAL A 169 15.11 -22.55 17.41
CA VAL A 169 15.25 -23.18 16.09
C VAL A 169 14.06 -24.09 15.86
N GLU A 170 13.38 -23.91 14.73
CA GLU A 170 12.20 -24.68 14.32
C GLU A 170 12.45 -25.40 12.99
N THR A 171 11.77 -26.51 12.77
CA THR A 171 11.79 -27.24 11.50
C THR A 171 10.39 -27.19 10.90
N ILE A 172 10.28 -26.61 9.70
CA ILE A 172 9.02 -26.47 8.99
C ILE A 172 9.01 -27.51 7.86
N GLU A 173 8.51 -28.70 8.17
CA GLU A 173 8.55 -29.85 7.25
C GLU A 173 7.83 -29.58 5.93
N SER A 174 6.72 -28.86 5.95
CA SER A 174 5.94 -28.50 4.75
C SER A 174 6.74 -27.66 3.74
N GLU A 175 7.70 -26.88 4.23
CA GLU A 175 8.55 -26.00 3.42
C GLU A 175 9.96 -26.57 3.24
N GLN A 176 10.26 -27.74 3.82
CA GLN A 176 11.59 -28.39 3.77
C GLN A 176 12.71 -27.44 4.23
N VAL A 177 12.46 -26.70 5.32
CA VAL A 177 13.39 -25.70 5.83
C VAL A 177 13.53 -25.79 7.36
N LYS A 178 14.74 -25.57 7.86
CA LYS A 178 15.04 -25.30 9.27
C LYS A 178 15.20 -23.79 9.42
N VAL A 179 14.67 -23.21 10.49
CA VAL A 179 14.70 -21.77 10.74
C VAL A 179 15.28 -21.50 12.12
N ALA A 180 16.26 -20.60 12.21
CA ALA A 180 16.72 -20.04 13.49
C ALA A 180 16.30 -18.58 13.61
N PHE A 181 15.70 -18.23 14.75
CA PHE A 181 15.14 -16.90 15.00
C PHE A 181 16.07 -16.08 15.89
N LEU A 182 16.65 -15.01 15.35
CA LEU A 182 17.50 -14.07 16.09
C LEU A 182 16.78 -12.74 16.26
N LYS A 183 16.49 -12.35 17.51
CA LYS A 183 15.75 -11.13 17.82
C LYS A 183 16.62 -9.88 17.66
N ILE A 184 16.02 -8.81 17.12
CA ILE A 184 16.59 -7.46 17.14
C ILE A 184 15.48 -6.41 17.29
N GLY A 185 15.34 -5.85 18.48
CA GLY A 185 14.22 -4.94 18.78
C GLY A 185 12.87 -5.61 18.58
N GLU A 186 12.03 -5.02 17.70
CA GLU A 186 10.68 -5.52 17.36
C GLU A 186 10.64 -6.48 16.16
N THR A 187 11.80 -6.76 15.55
CA THR A 187 11.95 -7.60 14.35
C THR A 187 12.89 -8.78 14.61
N ARG A 188 13.06 -9.64 13.60
CA ARG A 188 13.92 -10.83 13.64
C ARG A 188 14.76 -10.99 12.38
N PHE A 189 15.95 -11.56 12.53
CA PHE A 189 16.61 -12.26 11.44
C PHE A 189 16.22 -13.74 11.53
N GLU A 190 15.77 -14.28 10.41
CA GLU A 190 15.46 -15.70 10.27
C GLU A 190 16.50 -16.36 9.38
N LEU A 191 17.38 -17.18 9.97
CA LEU A 191 18.34 -17.96 9.19
C LEU A 191 17.64 -19.21 8.66
N LEU A 192 17.68 -19.40 7.34
CA LEU A 192 16.95 -20.43 6.62
C LEU A 192 17.95 -21.45 6.07
N GLU A 193 17.89 -22.69 6.54
CA GLU A 193 18.68 -23.83 6.04
C GLU A 193 17.76 -24.84 5.36
N ALA A 194 18.10 -25.25 4.14
CA ALA A 194 17.35 -26.26 3.41
C ALA A 194 17.53 -27.65 4.02
N LEU A 195 16.44 -28.38 4.24
CA LEU A 195 16.49 -29.78 4.70
C LEU A 195 16.75 -30.77 3.55
N SER A 196 16.52 -30.34 2.30
CA SER A 196 16.66 -31.17 1.12
C SER A 196 16.96 -30.34 -0.13
N ALA A 197 17.50 -31.01 -1.16
CA ALA A 197 17.85 -30.35 -2.42
C ALA A 197 16.64 -29.80 -3.20
N SER A 198 15.42 -30.26 -2.89
CA SER A 198 14.19 -29.75 -3.48
C SER A 198 13.64 -28.51 -2.78
N SER A 199 14.24 -28.06 -1.68
CA SER A 199 13.83 -26.84 -0.98
C SER A 199 14.00 -25.60 -1.85
N VAL A 200 13.07 -24.65 -1.72
CA VAL A 200 13.16 -23.33 -2.38
C VAL A 200 14.42 -22.59 -1.93
N ILE A 201 14.83 -22.77 -0.67
CA ILE A 201 16.04 -22.18 -0.12
C ILE A 201 17.29 -22.75 -0.79
N GLN A 202 17.36 -24.08 -1.00
CA GLN A 202 18.47 -24.68 -1.74
C GLN A 202 18.54 -24.10 -3.16
N THR A 203 17.40 -24.03 -3.84
CA THR A 203 17.31 -23.47 -5.19
C THR A 203 17.78 -22.00 -5.24
N PHE A 204 17.52 -21.22 -4.19
CA PHE A 204 18.01 -19.85 -4.08
C PHE A 204 19.54 -19.82 -3.93
N ILE A 205 20.08 -20.59 -2.99
CA ILE A 205 21.53 -20.65 -2.73
C ILE A 205 22.29 -21.09 -3.98
N ASP A 206 21.80 -22.11 -4.69
CA ASP A 206 22.43 -22.59 -5.93
C ASP A 206 22.52 -21.51 -7.02
N LYS A 207 21.55 -20.59 -7.05
CA LYS A 207 21.46 -19.53 -8.08
C LYS A 207 22.11 -18.22 -7.68
N LYS A 208 22.15 -17.91 -6.38
CA LYS A 208 22.47 -16.57 -5.85
C LYS A 208 23.55 -16.58 -4.76
N GLY A 209 23.89 -17.75 -4.21
CA GLY A 209 24.67 -17.88 -2.99
C GLY A 209 23.84 -17.63 -1.73
N GLU A 210 24.48 -17.77 -0.57
CA GLU A 210 23.92 -17.38 0.72
C GLU A 210 23.66 -15.86 0.76
N GLY A 211 22.66 -15.43 1.54
CA GLY A 211 22.31 -14.02 1.69
C GLY A 211 20.83 -13.76 1.95
N ILE A 212 20.43 -12.49 1.91
CA ILE A 212 19.04 -12.07 2.16
C ILE A 212 18.14 -12.68 1.08
N HIS A 213 17.17 -13.49 1.53
CA HIS A 213 16.17 -14.15 0.69
C HIS A 213 14.92 -13.30 0.53
N HIS A 214 14.37 -12.78 1.64
CA HIS A 214 13.12 -12.04 1.63
C HIS A 214 13.01 -11.05 2.80
N ILE A 215 12.07 -10.12 2.68
CA ILE A 215 11.67 -9.19 3.76
C ILE A 215 10.18 -9.40 4.02
N ALA A 216 9.80 -9.67 5.27
CA ALA A 216 8.42 -9.87 5.66
C ALA A 216 7.83 -8.60 6.29
N LEU A 217 6.62 -8.25 5.86
CA LEU A 217 5.86 -7.11 6.34
C LEU A 217 4.66 -7.61 7.13
N GLU A 218 4.53 -7.13 8.37
CA GLU A 218 3.40 -7.52 9.22
C GLU A 218 2.11 -6.83 8.75
N VAL A 219 1.04 -7.62 8.60
CA VAL A 219 -0.28 -7.15 8.18
C VAL A 219 -1.39 -7.66 9.12
N ASP A 220 -2.47 -6.90 9.18
CA ASP A 220 -3.65 -7.11 10.00
C ASP A 220 -4.69 -8.06 9.39
N ASN A 221 -4.89 -7.98 8.06
CA ASN A 221 -5.79 -8.84 7.32
C ASN A 221 -5.18 -9.23 5.98
N ILE A 222 -4.46 -10.35 5.95
CA ILE A 222 -3.74 -10.85 4.79
C ILE A 222 -4.69 -11.19 3.64
N ASN A 223 -5.86 -11.75 3.94
CA ASN A 223 -6.84 -12.13 2.92
C ASN A 223 -7.41 -10.90 2.20
N ALA A 224 -7.78 -9.85 2.94
CA ALA A 224 -8.22 -8.60 2.36
C ALA A 224 -7.07 -7.94 1.55
N ARG A 225 -5.84 -7.97 2.06
CA ARG A 225 -4.65 -7.46 1.35
C ARG A 225 -4.42 -8.15 0.02
N LEU A 226 -4.48 -9.49 -0.01
CA LEU A 226 -4.28 -10.26 -1.23
C LEU A 226 -5.36 -9.95 -2.26
N GLN A 227 -6.62 -9.79 -1.82
CA GLN A 227 -7.70 -9.35 -2.69
C GLN A 227 -7.46 -7.97 -3.27
N GLN A 228 -7.02 -7.00 -2.45
CA GLN A 228 -6.64 -5.67 -2.93
C GLN A 228 -5.49 -5.73 -3.94
N TYR A 229 -4.41 -6.45 -3.64
CA TYR A 229 -3.29 -6.56 -4.55
C TYR A 229 -3.69 -7.22 -5.88
N LYS A 230 -4.61 -8.19 -5.83
CA LYS A 230 -5.19 -8.78 -7.04
C LYS A 230 -6.02 -7.78 -7.84
N SER A 231 -6.87 -6.96 -7.20
CA SER A 231 -7.63 -5.91 -7.89
C SER A 231 -6.71 -4.84 -8.47
N ASP A 232 -5.64 -4.50 -7.76
CA ASP A 232 -4.65 -3.50 -8.18
C ASP A 232 -3.71 -4.03 -9.28
N GLY A 233 -3.88 -5.30 -9.71
CA GLY A 233 -3.06 -5.93 -10.75
C GLY A 233 -1.63 -6.28 -10.31
N ILE A 234 -1.38 -6.30 -9.01
CA ILE A 234 -0.08 -6.68 -8.44
C ILE A 234 0.12 -8.18 -8.62
N LYS A 235 1.28 -8.56 -9.16
CA LYS A 235 1.62 -9.97 -9.36
C LYS A 235 2.00 -10.64 -8.05
N LEU A 236 1.23 -11.64 -7.64
CA LEU A 236 1.48 -12.45 -6.45
C LEU A 236 2.15 -13.79 -6.81
N ILE A 237 2.90 -14.37 -5.87
CA ILE A 237 3.30 -15.79 -5.94
C ILE A 237 2.17 -16.66 -5.38
N HIS A 238 1.62 -16.25 -4.24
CA HIS A 238 0.49 -16.92 -3.60
C HIS A 238 -0.76 -16.05 -3.71
N GLU A 239 -1.81 -16.56 -4.35
CA GLU A 239 -3.11 -15.86 -4.41
C GLU A 239 -3.96 -16.06 -3.15
N GLN A 240 -3.59 -17.02 -2.30
CA GLN A 240 -4.20 -17.32 -1.01
C GLN A 240 -3.09 -17.41 0.04
N ALA A 241 -3.41 -17.05 1.29
CA ALA A 241 -2.47 -17.23 2.39
C ALA A 241 -2.21 -18.71 2.65
N LYS A 242 -1.02 -19.01 3.16
CA LYS A 242 -0.61 -20.34 3.63
C LYS A 242 -0.02 -20.23 5.03
N THR A 243 0.06 -21.35 5.76
CA THR A 243 0.69 -21.37 7.08
C THR A 243 2.22 -21.26 6.97
N GLY A 244 2.81 -20.35 7.75
CA GLY A 244 4.25 -20.15 7.89
C GLY A 244 4.78 -20.56 9.27
N ALA A 245 5.97 -20.06 9.62
CA ALA A 245 6.58 -20.23 10.94
C ALA A 245 5.65 -19.68 12.05
N HIS A 246 5.75 -20.23 13.26
CA HIS A 246 4.94 -19.81 14.41
C HIS A 246 3.42 -19.76 14.15
N ASN A 247 2.91 -20.62 13.25
CA ASN A 247 1.51 -20.65 12.81
C ASN A 247 0.97 -19.34 12.21
N SER A 248 1.87 -18.44 11.76
CA SER A 248 1.48 -17.24 11.04
C SER A 248 0.81 -17.58 9.69
N GLU A 249 -0.05 -16.69 9.20
CA GLU A 249 -0.50 -16.73 7.82
C GLU A 249 0.44 -15.89 6.95
N ILE A 250 0.98 -16.49 5.89
CA ILE A 250 1.96 -15.85 5.00
C ILE A 250 1.55 -15.90 3.53
N ALA A 251 2.00 -14.92 2.76
CA ALA A 251 1.87 -14.91 1.30
C ALA A 251 2.98 -14.07 0.65
N PHE A 252 3.49 -14.51 -0.50
CA PHE A 252 4.59 -13.82 -1.16
C PHE A 252 4.13 -13.02 -2.37
N ILE A 253 4.69 -11.81 -2.50
CA ILE A 253 4.57 -10.96 -3.68
C ILE A 253 5.66 -11.35 -4.69
N HIS A 254 5.31 -11.46 -5.97
CA HIS A 254 6.27 -11.87 -6.98
C HIS A 254 7.35 -10.77 -7.17
N PRO A 255 8.66 -11.07 -7.16
CA PRO A 255 9.71 -10.05 -7.17
C PRO A 255 9.68 -9.05 -8.34
N LYS A 256 9.18 -9.47 -9.51
CA LYS A 256 8.90 -8.59 -10.66
C LYS A 256 7.97 -7.42 -10.35
N ALA A 257 7.09 -7.53 -9.35
CA ALA A 257 6.22 -6.44 -8.91
C ALA A 257 6.95 -5.44 -7.99
N ALA A 258 8.11 -5.80 -7.44
CA ALA A 258 8.84 -5.04 -6.42
C ALA A 258 10.33 -4.90 -6.76
N ASN A 259 10.65 -4.63 -8.03
CA ASN A 259 12.02 -4.35 -8.50
C ASN A 259 13.06 -5.43 -8.12
N GLY A 260 12.65 -6.69 -7.98
CA GLY A 260 13.52 -7.80 -7.63
C GLY A 260 13.53 -8.18 -6.13
N VAL A 261 12.87 -7.41 -5.27
CA VAL A 261 12.71 -7.75 -3.85
C VAL A 261 11.60 -8.77 -3.68
N LEU A 262 11.87 -9.83 -2.92
CA LEU A 262 10.86 -10.80 -2.50
C LEU A 262 10.23 -10.33 -1.19
N PHE A 263 9.01 -9.80 -1.26
CA PHE A 263 8.24 -9.44 -0.07
C PHE A 263 7.33 -10.58 0.36
N GLU A 264 7.31 -10.85 1.65
CA GLU A 264 6.32 -11.69 2.32
C GLU A 264 5.34 -10.77 3.08
N LEU A 265 4.05 -11.08 3.01
CA LEU A 265 3.06 -10.58 3.94
C LEU A 265 2.93 -11.61 5.05
N CYS A 266 3.04 -11.18 6.29
CA CYS A 266 2.93 -12.04 7.46
C CYS A 266 1.84 -11.51 8.39
N GLN A 267 0.83 -12.32 8.67
CA GLN A 267 -0.17 -12.04 9.69
C GLN A 267 0.09 -13.01 10.85
N PRO A 268 0.45 -12.50 12.05
CA PRO A 268 0.63 -13.33 13.23
C PRO A 268 -0.64 -14.09 13.59
N ALA A 269 -0.50 -15.24 14.25
CA ALA A 269 -1.65 -15.96 14.80
C ALA A 269 -2.34 -15.11 15.89
N GLU A 270 -3.67 -15.18 16.00
CA GLU A 270 -4.41 -14.46 17.05
C GLU A 270 -3.85 -14.83 18.44
N GLY A 271 -3.38 -13.83 19.19
CA GLY A 271 -2.85 -14.00 20.55
C GLY A 271 -1.34 -14.29 20.65
N SER A 272 -0.57 -14.17 19.57
CA SER A 272 0.89 -14.37 19.58
C SER A 272 1.70 -13.13 20.03
N GLU A 273 1.07 -12.12 20.64
CA GLU A 273 1.79 -11.02 21.30
C GLU A 273 2.22 -11.46 22.70
N GLU A 274 3.32 -12.21 22.79
CA GLU A 274 4.16 -12.31 24.00
C GLU A 274 5.65 -12.31 23.62
#